data_AF-A0A0B7AI97-F1
#
_entry.id   AF-A0A0B7AI97-F1
#
_cell.length_a   1.000
_cell.length_b   1.000
_cell.length_c   1.000
_cell.angle_alpha   90.00
_cell.angle_beta   90.00
_cell.angle_gamma   90.00
#
_symmetry.space_group_name_H-M   'P 1'
#
loop_
_entity.id
_entity.type
_entity.pdbx_description
1 polymer ?
#
loop_
_entity_poly.entity_id
_entity_poly.type
_entity_poly.pdbx_seq_one_letter_code
_entity_poly.pdbx_strand_id
1 'polypeptide(L)'
;LVIINSNLLLTGPDVLICGVCKLQFTTLHSLAQHKKVPCQLRVSTQAKHEPVNSGDCTDPAVLMCAICDTEFNTAWALCVHCTEEHQLSIYKTEVS
;
A
#
# COMPACT_ATOMS: atom_id res chain seq x y z
N LEU A 1 -8.50 14.89 9.06
CA LEU A 1 -8.17 15.85 7.98
C LEU A 1 -7.83 15.02 6.75
N VAL A 2 -8.76 14.88 5.79
CA VAL A 2 -8.46 14.23 4.52
C VAL A 2 -8.33 15.36 3.50
N ILE A 3 -7.11 15.59 3.03
CA ILE A 3 -6.85 16.51 1.93
C ILE A 3 -7.25 15.75 0.66
N ILE A 4 -8.39 16.11 0.06
CA ILE A 4 -8.76 15.64 -1.28
C ILE A 4 -8.45 16.80 -2.22
N ASN A 5 -7.47 16.60 -3.09
CA ASN A 5 -7.03 17.57 -4.09
C ASN A 5 -8.14 17.70 -5.15
N SER A 6 -8.75 18.89 -5.25
CA SER A 6 -10.02 19.16 -5.95
C SER A 6 -9.93 19.22 -7.49
N ASN A 7 -9.17 18.36 -8.16
CA ASN A 7 -9.01 18.45 -9.63
C ASN A 7 -8.98 17.12 -10.41
N LEU A 8 -9.56 16.03 -9.90
CA LEU A 8 -9.79 14.84 -10.72
C LEU A 8 -11.28 14.43 -10.66
N LEU A 9 -11.99 14.73 -11.75
CA LEU A 9 -13.35 14.26 -12.04
C LEU A 9 -13.36 12.72 -12.08
N LEU A 10 -13.49 12.09 -10.92
CA LEU A 10 -13.73 10.66 -10.77
C LEU A 10 -15.22 10.40 -10.96
N THR A 11 -15.69 10.35 -12.21
CA THR A 11 -17.04 9.90 -12.58
C THR A 11 -17.20 8.37 -12.46
N GLY A 12 -16.50 7.75 -11.51
CA GLY A 12 -16.65 6.34 -11.17
C GLY A 12 -17.84 6.15 -10.23
N PRO A 13 -18.51 4.97 -10.25
CA PRO A 13 -19.52 4.66 -9.25
C PRO A 13 -18.89 4.68 -7.85
N ASP A 14 -19.61 5.24 -6.87
CA ASP A 14 -19.16 5.27 -5.48
C ASP A 14 -18.81 3.85 -5.01
N VAL A 15 -17.60 3.69 -4.46
CA VAL A 15 -17.16 2.42 -3.89
C VAL A 15 -17.67 2.31 -2.46
N LEU A 16 -18.60 1.39 -2.22
CA LEU A 16 -19.21 1.19 -0.91
C LEU A 16 -18.43 0.13 -0.14
N ILE A 17 -17.76 0.52 0.94
CA ILE A 17 -16.91 -0.38 1.74
C ILE A 17 -17.34 -0.33 3.22
N CYS A 18 -17.45 -1.49 3.88
CA CYS A 18 -17.59 -1.53 5.33
C CYS A 18 -16.27 -1.12 6.02
N GLY A 19 -16.33 -0.09 6.86
CA GLY A 19 -15.16 0.41 7.60
C GLY A 19 -14.50 -0.62 8.53
N VAL A 20 -15.27 -1.61 9.01
CA VAL A 20 -14.81 -2.66 9.93
C VAL A 20 -14.28 -3.87 9.16
N CYS A 21 -15.11 -4.51 8.33
CA CYS A 21 -14.75 -5.78 7.69
C CYS A 21 -14.07 -5.66 6.32
N LYS A 22 -14.00 -4.44 5.76
CA LYS A 22 -13.47 -4.13 4.42
C LYS A 22 -14.16 -4.83 3.24
N LEU A 23 -15.33 -5.42 3.46
CA LEU A 23 -16.16 -5.93 2.38
C LEU A 23 -16.68 -4.80 1.50
N GLN A 24 -16.64 -5.01 0.19
CA GLN A 24 -17.23 -4.14 -0.82
C GLN A 24 -18.69 -4.51 -1.07
N PHE A 25 -19.51 -3.51 -1.38
CA PHE A 25 -20.93 -3.63 -1.61
C PHE A 25 -21.31 -2.89 -2.90
N THR A 26 -22.33 -3.38 -3.60
CA THR A 26 -22.82 -2.77 -4.84
C THR A 26 -23.99 -1.82 -4.60
N THR A 27 -24.61 -1.86 -3.41
CA THR A 27 -25.76 -1.00 -3.06
C THR A 27 -25.67 -0.49 -1.62
N LEU A 28 -26.15 0.74 -1.40
CA LEU A 28 -26.24 1.31 -0.05
C LEU A 28 -27.12 0.48 0.89
N HIS A 29 -28.20 -0.12 0.36
CA HIS A 29 -29.10 -0.97 1.15
C HIS A 29 -28.36 -2.17 1.75
N SER A 30 -27.54 -2.87 0.95
CA SER A 30 -26.78 -4.03 1.41
C SER A 30 -25.73 -3.67 2.46
N LEU A 31 -25.03 -2.55 2.29
CA LEU A 31 -24.09 -2.02 3.30
C LEU A 31 -24.82 -1.62 4.60
N ALA A 32 -25.99 -0.99 4.48
CA ALA A 32 -26.79 -0.57 5.64
C ALA A 32 -27.31 -1.78 6.43
N GLN A 33 -27.79 -2.83 5.76
CA GLN A 33 -28.20 -4.08 6.40
C GLN A 33 -27.01 -4.76 7.08
N HIS A 34 -25.84 -4.77 6.43
CA HIS A 34 -24.62 -5.32 7.00
C HIS A 34 -24.22 -4.64 8.31
N LYS A 35 -24.31 -3.30 8.40
CA LYS A 35 -23.99 -2.54 9.62
C LYS A 35 -24.89 -2.84 10.82
N LYS A 36 -26.07 -3.44 10.61
CA LYS A 36 -26.98 -3.84 11.70
C LYS A 36 -26.48 -5.05 12.46
N VAL A 37 -25.55 -5.80 11.88
CA VAL A 37 -24.99 -7.02 12.47
C VAL A 37 -23.54 -6.74 12.84
N PRO A 38 -23.06 -7.15 14.04
CA PRO A 38 -21.65 -7.07 14.34
C PRO A 38 -20.86 -7.85 13.29
N CYS A 39 -19.92 -7.18 12.62
CA CYS A 39 -19.01 -7.79 11.67
C CYS A 39 -17.58 -7.68 12.19
N GLN A 40 -16.74 -8.62 11.79
CA GLN A 40 -15.32 -8.64 12.15
C GLN A 40 -14.47 -8.36 10.92
N LEU A 41 -13.26 -7.85 11.15
CA LEU A 41 -12.28 -7.62 10.10
C LEU A 41 -12.03 -8.94 9.35
N ARG A 42 -12.37 -9.00 8.04
CA ARG A 42 -11.82 -10.04 7.18
C ARG A 42 -10.42 -9.60 6.82
N VAL A 43 -9.45 -10.03 7.62
CA VAL A 43 -8.04 -9.94 7.27
C VAL A 43 -7.85 -10.79 6.01
N SER A 44 -7.87 -10.15 4.84
CA SER A 44 -7.67 -10.84 3.54
C SER A 44 -6.19 -10.96 3.21
N THR A 45 -5.32 -11.03 4.21
CA THR A 45 -3.92 -11.37 3.98
C THR A 45 -3.83 -12.88 3.97
N GLN A 46 -3.67 -13.48 2.79
CA GLN A 46 -2.96 -14.75 2.65
C GLN A 46 -1.48 -14.52 3.01
N ALA A 47 -1.21 -14.03 4.22
CA ALA A 47 0.11 -14.06 4.80
C ALA A 47 0.17 -15.39 5.52
N LYS A 48 1.02 -16.30 5.03
CA LYS A 48 1.37 -17.52 5.79
C LYS A 48 1.74 -17.08 7.20
N HIS A 49 1.03 -17.61 8.19
CA HIS A 49 1.28 -17.36 9.61
C HIS A 49 2.61 -18.02 10.00
N GLU A 50 3.73 -17.37 9.67
CA GLU A 50 4.93 -17.50 10.48
C GLU A 50 4.74 -16.58 11.70
N PRO A 51 5.16 -16.99 12.91
CA PRO A 51 4.91 -16.24 14.14
C PRO A 51 5.63 -14.88 14.09
N VAL A 52 4.89 -13.85 13.67
CA VAL A 52 5.33 -12.45 13.66
C VAL A 52 5.37 -11.94 15.10
N ASN A 53 6.58 -11.70 15.58
CA ASN A 53 6.82 -10.86 16.75
C ASN A 53 6.30 -9.45 16.43
N SER A 54 5.56 -8.89 17.37
CA SER A 54 4.78 -7.67 17.23
C SER A 54 5.66 -6.46 16.86
N GLY A 55 5.25 -5.69 15.85
CA GLY A 55 5.51 -4.26 15.80
C GLY A 55 6.64 -3.79 14.89
N ASP A 56 6.72 -4.26 13.65
CA ASP A 56 7.36 -3.45 12.62
C ASP A 56 6.76 -3.72 11.23
N CYS A 57 6.64 -2.67 10.44
CA CYS A 57 6.31 -2.76 9.03
C CYS A 57 7.53 -3.41 8.35
N THR A 58 7.59 -4.74 8.35
CA THR A 58 8.76 -5.44 7.82
C THR A 58 8.84 -5.22 6.32
N ASP A 59 9.67 -4.27 5.92
CA ASP A 59 10.31 -4.25 4.62
C ASP A 59 10.76 -5.67 4.26
N PRO A 60 10.77 -6.06 2.97
CA PRO A 60 11.31 -7.36 2.58
C PRO A 60 12.68 -7.56 3.22
N ALA A 61 12.88 -8.73 3.82
CA ALA A 61 14.06 -9.02 4.64
C ALA A 61 15.38 -8.75 3.89
N VAL A 62 15.34 -8.84 2.55
CA VAL A 62 16.43 -8.48 1.65
C VAL A 62 15.85 -7.83 0.39
N LEU A 63 16.45 -6.71 -0.03
CA LEU A 63 16.24 -6.02 -1.29
C LEU A 63 17.44 -6.25 -2.20
N MET A 64 17.23 -6.34 -3.52
CA MET A 64 18.31 -6.63 -4.48
C MET A 64 18.38 -5.55 -5.55
N CYS A 65 19.59 -5.09 -5.88
CA CYS A 65 19.82 -4.16 -6.98
C CYS A 65 19.57 -4.86 -8.31
N ALA A 66 18.64 -4.35 -9.11
CA ALA A 66 18.30 -4.95 -10.40
C ALA A 66 19.39 -4.83 -11.48
N ILE A 67 20.48 -4.09 -11.21
CA ILE A 67 21.58 -3.88 -12.16
C ILE A 67 22.76 -4.81 -11.86
N CYS A 68 23.08 -5.06 -10.59
CA CYS A 68 24.26 -5.83 -10.20
C CYS A 68 24.00 -6.91 -9.13
N ASP A 69 22.73 -7.17 -8.80
CA ASP A 69 22.27 -8.21 -7.87
C ASP A 69 22.82 -8.11 -6.44
N THR A 70 23.38 -6.96 -6.04
CA THR A 70 23.79 -6.69 -4.66
C THR A 70 22.59 -6.61 -3.72
N GLU A 71 22.75 -7.20 -2.54
CA GLU A 71 21.71 -7.32 -1.52
C GLU A 71 21.80 -6.20 -0.46
N PHE A 72 20.65 -5.70 -0.02
CA PHE A 72 20.49 -4.61 0.93
C PHE A 72 19.38 -4.91 1.94
N ASN A 73 19.58 -4.49 3.19
CA ASN A 73 18.61 -4.70 4.27
C ASN A 73 17.66 -3.50 4.48
N THR A 74 17.85 -2.40 3.74
CA THR A 74 16.96 -1.22 3.82
C THR A 74 16.77 -0.60 2.44
N ALA A 75 15.57 -0.05 2.19
CA ALA A 75 15.27 0.65 0.93
C ALA A 75 16.19 1.85 0.72
N TRP A 76 16.56 2.56 1.79
CA TRP A 76 17.50 3.69 1.72
C TRP A 76 18.88 3.27 1.24
N ALA A 77 19.44 2.18 1.77
CA ALA A 77 20.76 1.69 1.35
C ALA A 77 20.78 1.29 -0.13
N LEU A 78 19.71 0.63 -0.61
CA LEU A 78 19.54 0.34 -2.04
C LEU A 78 19.45 1.62 -2.87
N CYS A 79 18.68 2.62 -2.44
CA CYS A 79 18.55 3.89 -3.15
C CYS A 79 19.90 4.62 -3.28
N VAL A 80 20.68 4.73 -2.20
CA VAL A 80 22.01 5.36 -2.21
C VAL A 80 22.93 4.64 -3.20
N HIS A 81 23.00 3.32 -3.13
CA HIS A 81 23.78 2.51 -4.06
C HIS A 81 23.40 2.77 -5.52
N CYS A 82 22.11 2.75 -5.83
CA CYS A 82 21.60 3.03 -7.18
C CYS A 82 21.98 4.44 -7.67
N THR A 83 21.95 5.44 -6.79
CA THR A 83 22.29 6.83 -7.17
C THR A 83 23.79 7.03 -7.37
N GLU A 84 24.64 6.40 -6.57
CA GLU A 84 26.10 6.63 -6.59
C GLU A 84 26.80 5.73 -7.62
N GLU A 85 26.50 4.43 -7.62
CA GLU A 85 27.21 3.44 -8.46
C GLU A 85 26.59 3.29 -9.85
N HIS A 86 25.28 3.56 -9.98
CA HIS A 86 24.56 3.39 -11.24
C HIS A 86 24.04 4.70 -11.84
N GLN A 87 24.29 5.84 -11.18
CA GLN A 87 23.83 7.17 -11.60
C GLN A 87 22.31 7.21 -11.92
N LEU A 88 21.52 6.40 -11.21
CA LEU A 88 20.07 6.38 -11.37
C LEU A 88 19.46 7.63 -10.73
N SER A 89 18.72 8.40 -11.50
CA SER A 89 17.97 9.54 -10.97
C SER A 89 16.66 9.08 -10.32
N ILE A 90 16.48 9.39 -9.04
CA ILE A 90 15.24 9.12 -8.30
C ILE A 90 14.20 10.24 -8.44
N TYR A 91 14.51 11.30 -9.18
CA TYR A 91 13.61 12.41 -9.50
C TYR A 91 13.79 12.85 -10.95
N LYS A 92 12.80 13.54 -11.51
CA LYS A 92 12.90 14.21 -12.81
C LYS A 92 12.93 15.71 -12.58
N THR A 93 13.84 16.41 -13.25
CA THR A 93 13.81 17.87 -13.34
C THR A 93 13.03 18.25 -14.60
N GLU A 94 11.90 18.94 -14.43
CA GLU A 94 11.26 19.59 -15.56
C GLU A 94 12.10 20.81 -15.96
N VAL A 95 12.65 20.79 -17.17
CA VAL A 95 13.28 21.98 -17.76
C VAL A 95 12.17 22.78 -18.40
N SER A 96 11.81 23.89 -17.76
CA SER A 96 10.90 24.92 -18.30
C SER A 96 11.55 25.70 -19.43
#